data_AF-A0A967TH58-F1
#
_entry.id   AF-A0A967TH58-F1
#
_cell.length_a   1.000
_cell.length_b   1.000
_cell.length_c   1.000
_cell.angle_alpha   90.00
_cell.angle_beta   90.00
_cell.angle_gamma   90.00
#
_symmetry.space_group_name_H-M   'P 1'
#
loop_
_entity.id
_entity.type
_entity.pdbx_description
1 polymer ?
#
loop_
_entity_poly.entity_id
_entity_poly.type
_entity_poly.pdbx_seq_one_letter_code
_entity_poly.pdbx_strand_id
1 'polypeptide(L)'
;MYRLVQLLAALGYVSFGLLGLVLSVRIVLDLLGAVAAVLSVLLFPVTLAVAPWIPLAREGEVTAVLVVYGGIALSGVLHAVGNTMRRGARS
;
A
#
# COMPACT_ATOMS: atom_id res chain seq x y z
N MET A 1 -9.13 21.56 -10.58
CA MET A 1 -9.68 20.52 -9.67
C MET A 1 -9.13 19.12 -9.95
N TYR A 2 -9.24 18.56 -11.17
CA TYR A 2 -8.75 17.20 -11.46
C TYR A 2 -7.25 16.97 -11.16
N ARG A 3 -6.38 17.97 -11.38
CA ARG A 3 -4.94 17.88 -11.04
C ARG A 3 -4.69 17.69 -9.55
N LEU A 4 -5.49 18.34 -8.71
CA LEU A 4 -5.40 18.18 -7.25
C LEU A 4 -5.78 16.76 -6.85
N VAL A 5 -6.86 16.21 -7.41
CA VAL A 5 -7.29 14.82 -7.16
C VAL A 5 -6.21 13.82 -7.59
N GLN A 6 -5.57 14.04 -8.74
CA GLN A 6 -4.46 13.19 -9.20
C GLN A 6 -3.24 13.29 -8.29
N LEU A 7 -2.92 14.48 -7.78
CA LEU A 7 -1.85 14.68 -6.81
C LEU A 7 -2.14 13.90 -5.53
N LEU A 8 -3.36 14.01 -4.99
CA LEU A 8 -3.78 13.28 -3.79
C LEU A 8 -3.74 11.76 -3.99
N ALA A 9 -4.16 11.27 -5.17
CA ALA A 9 -4.06 9.86 -5.50
C ALA A 9 -2.62 9.36 -5.48
N ALA A 10 -1.70 10.11 -6.11
CA ALA A 10 -0.27 9.78 -6.16
C ALA A 10 0.37 9.83 -4.77
N LEU A 11 0.08 10.87 -3.98
CA LEU A 11 0.56 10.99 -2.61
C LEU A 11 0.07 9.84 -1.74
N GLY A 12 -1.22 9.51 -1.80
CA GLY A 12 -1.77 8.37 -1.09
C GLY A 12 -1.06 7.06 -1.47
N TYR A 13 -0.85 6.83 -2.77
CA TYR A 13 -0.24 5.59 -3.24
C TYR A 13 1.18 5.42 -2.70
N VAL A 14 1.98 6.50 -2.73
CA VAL A 14 3.34 6.50 -2.19
C VAL A 14 3.33 6.36 -0.67
N SER A 15 2.51 7.13 0.05
CA SER A 15 2.46 7.10 1.51
C SER A 15 2.01 5.75 2.05
N PHE A 16 0.93 5.18 1.50
CA PHE A 16 0.44 3.86 1.92
C PHE A 16 1.38 2.73 1.49
N GLY A 17 2.01 2.84 0.31
CA GLY A 17 3.03 1.89 -0.13
C GLY A 17 4.26 1.87 0.79
N LEU A 18 4.77 3.04 1.18
CA LEU A 18 5.93 3.14 2.09
C LEU A 18 5.58 2.67 3.50
N LEU A 19 4.45 3.12 4.05
CA LEU A 19 3.99 2.67 5.37
C LEU A 19 3.75 1.15 5.38
N GLY A 20 3.12 0.64 4.34
CA GLY A 20 2.89 -0.77 4.11
C GLY A 20 4.17 -1.59 4.05
N LEU A 21 5.20 -1.08 3.38
CA LEU A 21 6.51 -1.71 3.32
C LEU A 21 7.16 -1.78 4.70
N VAL A 22 7.14 -0.68 5.47
CA VAL A 22 7.69 -0.65 6.84
C VAL A 22 6.99 -1.67 7.74
N LEU A 23 5.66 -1.74 7.69
CA LEU A 23 4.90 -2.73 8.44
C LEU A 23 5.25 -4.17 8.01
N SER A 24 5.34 -4.40 6.71
CA SER A 24 5.67 -5.71 6.14
C SER A 24 7.08 -6.17 6.53
N VAL A 25 8.07 -5.28 6.48
CA VAL A 25 9.45 -5.57 6.91
C VAL A 25 9.51 -5.84 8.40
N ARG A 26 8.73 -5.11 9.22
CA ARG A 26 8.64 -5.36 10.67
C ARG A 26 8.04 -6.74 10.96
N ILE A 27 6.96 -7.11 10.28
CA ILE A 27 6.38 -8.45 10.37
C ILE A 27 7.43 -9.52 10.04
N VAL A 28 8.18 -9.34 8.94
CA VAL A 28 9.25 -10.29 8.57
C VAL A 28 10.37 -10.32 9.61
N LEU A 29 10.77 -9.18 10.16
CA LEU A 29 11.79 -9.08 11.19
C LEU A 29 11.38 -9.84 12.46
N ASP A 30 10.14 -9.63 12.91
CA ASP A 30 9.61 -10.26 14.12
C ASP A 30 9.45 -11.78 13.96
N LEU A 31 9.23 -12.27 12.73
CA LEU A 31 9.00 -13.68 12.44
C LEU A 31 10.25 -14.48 12.04
N LEU A 32 11.11 -13.89 11.22
CA LEU A 32 12.21 -14.56 10.52
C LEU A 32 13.59 -13.95 10.85
N GLY A 33 13.62 -12.86 11.61
CA GLY A 33 14.84 -12.19 12.04
C GLY A 33 15.45 -11.24 11.00
N ALA A 34 16.59 -10.65 11.37
CA ALA A 34 17.17 -9.51 10.66
C ALA A 34 17.59 -9.80 9.21
N VAL A 35 18.16 -11.00 8.95
CA VAL A 35 18.62 -11.36 7.59
C VAL A 35 17.44 -11.44 6.63
N ALA A 36 16.34 -12.09 7.05
CA ALA A 36 15.12 -12.18 6.25
C ALA A 36 14.48 -10.80 6.05
N ALA A 37 14.52 -9.92 7.07
CA ALA A 37 14.02 -8.55 6.96
C ALA A 37 14.77 -7.75 5.88
N VAL A 38 16.10 -7.86 5.81
CA VAL A 38 16.89 -7.23 4.75
C VAL A 38 16.53 -7.78 3.36
N LEU A 39 16.42 -9.11 3.23
CA LEU A 39 16.01 -9.74 1.97
C LEU A 39 14.59 -9.32 1.55
N SER A 40 13.70 -9.09 2.51
CA SER A 40 12.32 -8.66 2.25
C SER A 40 12.23 -7.25 1.64
N VAL A 41 13.21 -6.37 1.91
CA VAL A 41 13.32 -5.07 1.25
C VAL A 41 13.72 -5.23 -0.21
N LEU A 42 14.57 -6.21 -0.54
CA LEU A 42 14.94 -6.50 -1.93
C LEU A 42 13.77 -7.14 -2.69
N LEU A 43 12.98 -7.97 -2.01
CA LEU A 43 11.78 -8.63 -2.55
C LEU A 43 10.51 -7.79 -2.30
N PHE A 44 10.65 -6.47 -2.22
CA PHE A 44 9.61 -5.56 -1.73
C PHE A 44 8.19 -5.82 -2.31
N PRO A 45 7.98 -6.10 -3.62
CA PRO A 45 6.63 -6.29 -4.14
C PRO A 45 5.99 -7.56 -3.58
N VAL A 46 6.79 -8.61 -3.43
CA VAL A 46 6.35 -9.90 -2.87
C VAL A 46 6.10 -9.75 -1.37
N THR A 47 7.00 -9.07 -0.67
CA THR A 47 6.88 -8.79 0.77
C THR A 47 5.59 -8.03 1.09
N LEU A 48 5.31 -6.95 0.35
CA LEU A 48 4.07 -6.19 0.49
C LEU A 48 2.81 -6.99 0.15
N ALA A 49 2.90 -7.93 -0.79
CA ALA A 49 1.76 -8.76 -1.20
C ALA A 49 1.46 -9.89 -0.20
N VAL A 50 2.43 -10.34 0.59
CA VAL A 50 2.28 -11.55 1.42
C VAL A 50 2.33 -11.24 2.91
N ALA A 51 3.31 -10.45 3.37
CA ALA A 51 3.55 -10.23 4.79
C ALA A 51 2.34 -9.68 5.56
N PRO A 52 1.52 -8.75 5.02
CA PRO A 52 0.35 -8.23 5.73
C PRO A 52 -0.70 -9.28 6.09
N TRP A 53 -0.76 -10.39 5.35
CA TRP A 53 -1.72 -11.47 5.59
C TRP A 53 -1.34 -12.37 6.78
N ILE A 54 -0.07 -12.35 7.18
CA ILE A 54 0.42 -13.20 8.26
C ILE A 54 -0.23 -12.83 9.61
N PRO A 55 -0.19 -11.57 10.08
CA PRO A 55 -0.84 -11.21 11.35
C PRO A 55 -2.37 -11.39 11.30
N LEU A 56 -3.00 -11.22 10.12
CA LEU A 56 -4.41 -11.55 9.94
C LEU A 56 -4.68 -13.05 10.18
N ALA A 57 -3.88 -13.92 9.56
CA ALA A 57 -4.06 -15.36 9.65
C ALA A 57 -3.71 -15.94 11.02
N ARG A 58 -2.77 -15.33 11.74
CA ARG A 58 -2.30 -15.81 13.05
C ARG A 58 -3.06 -15.23 14.23
N GLU A 59 -3.42 -13.96 14.16
CA GLU A 59 -3.90 -13.17 15.31
C GLU A 59 -5.25 -12.49 15.02
N GLY A 60 -5.77 -12.59 13.79
CA GLY A 60 -6.97 -11.85 13.38
C GLY A 60 -6.73 -10.34 13.22
N GLU A 61 -5.47 -9.91 13.21
CA GLU A 61 -5.06 -8.51 13.17
C GLU A 61 -5.14 -7.99 11.72
N VAL A 62 -6.06 -7.04 11.48
CA VAL A 62 -6.40 -6.55 10.13
C VAL A 62 -5.63 -5.30 9.71
N THR A 63 -4.91 -4.64 10.61
CA THR A 63 -4.34 -3.31 10.39
C THR A 63 -3.35 -3.33 9.23
N ALA A 64 -2.42 -4.29 9.20
CA ALA A 64 -1.44 -4.37 8.11
C ALA A 64 -2.11 -4.52 6.73
N VAL A 65 -3.14 -5.37 6.64
CA VAL A 65 -3.91 -5.58 5.40
C VAL A 65 -4.66 -4.30 5.01
N LEU A 66 -5.34 -3.65 5.95
CA LEU A 66 -6.10 -2.43 5.68
C LEU A 66 -5.20 -1.27 5.26
N VAL A 67 -4.03 -1.12 5.88
CA VAL A 67 -3.07 -0.06 5.53
C VAL A 67 -2.53 -0.27 4.11
N VAL A 68 -2.11 -1.50 3.79
CA VAL A 68 -1.53 -1.83 2.48
C VAL A 68 -2.59 -1.81 1.39
N TYR A 69 -3.62 -2.64 1.51
CA TYR A 69 -4.61 -2.84 0.45
C TYR A 69 -5.67 -1.76 0.44
N GLY A 70 -6.13 -1.29 1.61
CA GLY A 70 -7.08 -0.19 1.69
C GLY A 70 -6.50 1.12 1.17
N GLY A 71 -5.23 1.40 1.50
CA GLY A 71 -4.51 2.56 0.98
C GLY A 71 -4.35 2.54 -0.54
N ILE A 72 -3.92 1.40 -1.10
CA ILE A 72 -3.79 1.22 -2.55
C ILE A 72 -5.16 1.34 -3.25
N ALA A 73 -6.20 0.70 -2.71
CA ALA A 73 -7.54 0.76 -3.26
C ALA A 73 -8.09 2.20 -3.27
N LEU A 74 -7.95 2.92 -2.15
CA LEU A 74 -8.39 4.31 -2.03
C LEU A 74 -7.66 5.21 -3.04
N SER A 75 -6.35 5.07 -3.17
CA SER A 75 -5.57 5.80 -4.17
C SER A 75 -5.97 5.46 -5.60
N GLY A 76 -6.27 4.20 -5.88
CA GLY A 76 -6.80 3.75 -7.17
C GLY A 76 -8.15 4.40 -7.50
N VAL A 77 -9.06 4.49 -6.52
CA VAL A 77 -10.35 5.18 -6.67
C VAL A 77 -10.16 6.67 -6.94
N LEU A 78 -9.31 7.35 -6.16
CA LEU A 78 -9.01 8.77 -6.39
C LEU A 78 -8.41 9.00 -7.79
N HIS A 79 -7.52 8.11 -8.23
CA HIS A 79 -6.95 8.18 -9.57
C HIS A 79 -8.03 8.04 -10.66
N ALA A 80 -8.93 7.07 -10.51
CA ALA A 80 -10.04 6.85 -11.44
C ALA A 80 -10.97 8.07 -11.49
N VAL A 81 -11.35 8.64 -10.34
CA VAL A 81 -12.16 9.86 -10.23
C VAL A 81 -11.49 11.04 -10.94
N GLY A 82 -10.19 11.26 -10.68
CA GLY A 82 -9.43 12.33 -11.33
C GLY A 82 -9.39 12.19 -12.86
N ASN A 83 -9.31 10.96 -13.36
CA ASN A 83 -9.34 10.68 -14.81
C ASN A 83 -10.71 10.92 -15.42
N THR A 84 -11.79 10.53 -14.75
CA THR A 84 -13.16 10.81 -15.20
C THR A 84 -13.43 12.30 -15.30
N MET A 85 -13.01 13.09 -14.30
CA MET A 85 -13.12 14.56 -14.33
C MET A 85 -12.32 15.18 -15.49
N ARG A 86 -11.11 14.66 -15.76
CA ARG A 86 -10.28 15.13 -16.88
C ARG A 86 -10.94 14.89 -18.24
N ARG A 87 -11.67 13.78 -18.39
CA ARG A 87 -12.41 13.45 -19.63
C ARG A 87 -13.60 14.39 -19.81
N GLY A 88 -14.39 14.63 -18.77
CA GLY A 88 -15.55 15.54 -18.83
C GLY A 88 -15.18 17.02 -19.07
N ALA A 89 -13.96 17.43 -18.73
CA ALA A 89 -13.47 18.78 -19.04
C ALA A 89 -12.98 18.96 -20.49
N ARG A 90 -12.96 17.89 -21.30
CA ARG A 90 -12.50 17.89 -22.70
C ARG A 90 -13.62 17.70 -23.72
N SER A 91 -14.83 17.35 -23.26
CA SER A 91 -16.07 17.30 -24.04
C SER A 91 -16.79 18.63 -23.98
#